data_AF-A0A531AM33-F1
#
_entry.id   AF-A0A531AM33-F1
#
_cell.length_a   1.000
_cell.length_b   1.000
_cell.length_c   1.000
_cell.angle_alpha   90.00
_cell.angle_beta   90.00
_cell.angle_gamma   90.00
#
_symmetry.space_group_name_H-M   'P 1'
#
loop_
_entity.id
_entity.type
_entity.pdbx_description
1 polymer ?
#
loop_
_entity_poly.entity_id
_entity_poly.type
_entity_poly.pdbx_seq_one_letter_code
_entity_poly.pdbx_strand_id
1 'polypeptide(L)'
;MSHASHLGLEDFKRCLARVPTSVDIGFAGYSEPWLNPDCTEMVEHAFAKGHGIRIFTTLVGMNGQDLQRLQALRLGVFVVHVFDDGTYM
;
A
#
# COMPACT_ATOMS: atom_id res chain seq x y z
N MET A 1 -21.93 -4.43 12.16
CA MET A 1 -20.71 -4.62 11.34
C MET A 1 -20.54 -3.38 10.47
N SER A 2 -19.54 -2.55 10.74
CA SER A 2 -19.29 -1.37 9.92
C SER A 2 -18.94 -1.82 8.51
N HIS A 3 -19.67 -1.33 7.51
CA HIS A 3 -19.25 -1.46 6.12
C HIS A 3 -18.10 -0.48 5.95
N ALA A 4 -16.85 -0.95 6.14
CA ALA A 4 -15.69 -0.13 5.88
C ALA A 4 -15.74 0.29 4.41
N SER A 5 -15.84 1.60 4.17
CA SER A 5 -15.75 2.13 2.80
C SER A 5 -14.27 2.25 2.46
N HIS A 6 -13.81 1.41 1.55
CA HIS A 6 -12.48 1.51 0.98
C HIS A 6 -12.50 2.52 -0.18
N LEU A 7 -11.37 3.18 -0.41
CA LEU A 7 -11.17 3.92 -1.65
C LEU A 7 -11.15 2.91 -2.81
N GLY A 8 -12.06 3.04 -3.77
CA GLY A 8 -12.07 2.17 -4.95
C GLY A 8 -10.92 2.49 -5.90
N LEU A 9 -10.47 1.49 -6.66
CA LEU A 9 -9.36 1.64 -7.60
C LEU A 9 -9.54 2.79 -8.60
N GLU A 10 -10.72 2.96 -9.19
CA GLU A 10 -10.96 4.02 -10.18
C GLU A 10 -10.91 5.42 -9.57
N ASP A 11 -11.37 5.58 -8.33
CA ASP A 11 -11.25 6.83 -7.60
C ASP A 11 -9.80 7.13 -7.24
N PHE A 12 -9.04 6.10 -6.85
CA PHE A 12 -7.60 6.22 -6.65
C PHE A 12 -6.88 6.71 -7.92
N LYS A 13 -7.13 6.08 -9.07
CA LYS A 13 -6.54 6.49 -10.36
C LYS A 13 -6.89 7.93 -10.73
N ARG A 14 -8.16 8.34 -10.52
CA ARG A 14 -8.62 9.72 -10.76
C ARG A 14 -7.91 10.74 -9.86
N CYS A 15 -7.67 10.40 -8.60
CA CYS A 15 -6.94 11.25 -7.66
C CYS A 15 -5.46 11.32 -8.06
N LEU A 16 -4.83 10.17 -8.30
CA LEU A 16 -3.41 10.08 -8.66
C LEU A 16 -3.08 10.84 -9.95
N ALA A 17 -3.97 10.85 -10.94
CA ALA A 17 -3.77 11.58 -12.20
C ALA A 17 -3.54 13.11 -12.02
N ARG A 18 -3.85 13.66 -10.84
CA ARG A 18 -3.61 15.07 -10.51
C ARG A 18 -2.32 15.31 -9.70
N VAL A 19 -1.63 14.25 -9.30
CA VAL A 19 -0.42 14.31 -8.47
C VAL A 19 0.81 14.40 -9.39
N PRO A 20 1.72 15.36 -9.18
CA PRO A 20 2.98 15.40 -9.93
C PRO A 20 3.82 14.14 -9.70
N THR A 21 4.50 13.65 -10.74
CA THR A 21 5.30 12.41 -10.67
C THR A 21 6.54 12.51 -9.76
N SER A 22 6.99 13.72 -9.44
CA SER A 22 8.05 13.97 -8.45
C SER A 22 7.62 13.69 -7.01
N VAL A 23 6.34 13.44 -6.76
CA VAL A 23 5.79 13.16 -5.43
C VAL A 23 5.70 11.65 -5.22
N ASP A 24 6.28 11.17 -4.12
CA ASP A 24 6.15 9.78 -3.67
C ASP A 24 4.73 9.50 -3.15
N ILE A 25 4.25 8.28 -3.40
CA ILE A 25 2.96 7.79 -2.90
C ILE A 25 3.20 6.80 -1.75
N GLY A 26 2.67 7.16 -0.59
CA GLY A 26 2.70 6.33 0.61
C GLY A 26 1.43 5.47 0.75
N PHE A 27 1.60 4.16 0.91
CA PHE A 27 0.57 3.23 1.32
C PHE A 27 0.78 2.93 2.81
N ALA A 28 0.01 3.61 3.64
CA ALA A 28 0.16 3.67 5.09
C ALA A 28 -1.16 4.15 5.74
N GLY A 29 -1.12 4.42 7.04
CA GLY A 29 -2.18 5.13 7.76
C GLY A 29 -2.41 4.58 9.16
N TYR A 30 -3.54 4.97 9.76
CA TYR A 30 -4.06 4.36 11.00
C TYR A 30 -4.85 3.07 10.73
N SER A 31 -4.93 2.65 9.46
CA SER A 31 -5.55 1.40 9.00
C SER A 31 -4.57 0.62 8.14
N GLU A 32 -4.66 -0.70 8.17
CA GLU A 32 -3.85 -1.58 7.33
C GLU A 32 -4.24 -1.42 5.83
N PRO A 33 -3.31 -1.02 4.94
CA PRO A 33 -3.63 -0.81 3.53
C PRO A 33 -4.19 -2.04 2.82
N TRP A 34 -3.70 -3.25 3.10
CA TRP A 34 -4.16 -4.48 2.44
C TRP A 34 -5.48 -5.05 2.94
N LEU A 35 -6.16 -4.34 3.85
CA LEU A 35 -7.59 -4.56 4.06
C LEU A 35 -8.44 -4.00 2.89
N ASN A 36 -7.86 -3.13 2.04
CA ASN A 36 -8.43 -2.79 0.76
C ASN A 36 -8.04 -3.85 -0.28
N PRO A 37 -9.01 -4.59 -0.88
CA PRO A 37 -8.71 -5.66 -1.83
C PRO A 37 -7.98 -5.16 -3.09
N ASP A 38 -8.11 -3.89 -3.44
CA ASP A 38 -7.49 -3.29 -4.63
C ASP A 38 -6.09 -2.72 -4.33
N CYS A 39 -5.56 -2.86 -3.11
CA CYS A 39 -4.34 -2.16 -2.68
C CYS A 39 -3.13 -2.48 -3.57
N THR A 40 -2.89 -3.75 -3.89
CA THR A 40 -1.78 -4.16 -4.77
C THR A 40 -1.90 -3.53 -6.15
N GLU A 41 -3.11 -3.44 -6.71
CA GLU A 41 -3.34 -2.82 -8.02
C GLU A 41 -3.13 -1.30 -7.98
N MET A 42 -3.47 -0.65 -6.86
CA MET A 42 -3.18 0.77 -6.65
C MET A 42 -1.67 1.04 -6.58
N VAL A 43 -0.91 0.17 -5.90
CA VAL A 43 0.55 0.26 -5.82
C VAL A 43 1.18 0.14 -7.21
N GLU A 44 0.81 -0.89 -7.96
CA GLU A 44 1.31 -1.11 -9.32
C GLU A 44 0.95 0.05 -10.25
N HIS A 45 -0.27 0.59 -10.12
CA HIS A 45 -0.67 1.75 -10.92
C HIS A 45 0.16 2.99 -10.59
N ALA A 46 0.39 3.28 -9.31
CA ALA A 46 1.23 4.40 -8.91
C ALA A 46 2.67 4.25 -9.39
N PHE A 47 3.22 3.04 -9.28
CA PHE A 47 4.56 2.73 -9.79
C PHE A 47 4.64 2.92 -11.32
N ALA A 48 3.67 2.39 -12.06
CA ALA A 48 3.61 2.52 -13.52
C ALA A 48 3.46 3.97 -14.00
N LYS A 49 2.89 4.86 -13.17
CA LYS A 49 2.81 6.30 -13.44
C LYS A 49 4.11 7.06 -13.12
N GLY A 50 5.11 6.38 -12.57
CA GLY A 50 6.44 6.94 -12.31
C GLY A 50 6.62 7.54 -10.92
N HIS A 51 5.68 7.30 -9.99
CA HIS A 51 5.84 7.74 -8.61
C HIS A 51 6.79 6.81 -7.84
N GLY A 52 7.54 7.38 -6.90
CA GLY A 52 8.20 6.59 -5.87
C GLY A 52 7.18 5.96 -4.93
N ILE A 53 7.41 4.71 -4.52
CA ILE A 53 6.48 3.95 -3.67
C ILE A 53 7.07 3.74 -2.29
N ARG A 54 6.26 4.01 -1.26
CA ARG A 54 6.61 3.79 0.15
C ARG A 54 5.50 3.01 0.82
N ILE A 55 5.84 1.87 1.43
CA ILE A 55 4.87 0.95 2.04
C ILE A 55 5.15 0.83 3.54
N PHE A 56 4.09 0.98 4.34
CA PHE A 56 4.08 0.79 5.79
C PHE A 56 2.87 -0.08 6.14
N THR A 57 3.10 -1.30 6.60
CA THR A 57 2.06 -2.35 6.66
C THR A 57 2.29 -3.30 7.84
N THR A 58 1.23 -3.93 8.35
CA THR A 58 1.29 -5.09 9.25
C THR A 58 1.25 -6.43 8.50
N LEU A 59 1.19 -6.40 7.17
CA LEU A 59 1.00 -7.53 6.25
C LEU A 59 -0.38 -8.22 6.33
N VAL A 60 -1.30 -7.73 7.17
CA VAL A 60 -2.63 -8.32 7.29
C VAL A 60 -3.43 -8.04 6.01
N GLY A 61 -4.00 -9.11 5.44
CA GLY A 61 -4.75 -9.04 4.17
C GLY A 61 -3.91 -9.33 2.93
N MET A 62 -2.58 -9.28 3.01
CA MET A 62 -1.72 -9.73 1.91
C MET A 62 -1.74 -11.25 1.77
N ASN A 63 -1.60 -11.72 0.53
CA ASN A 63 -1.27 -13.11 0.22
C ASN A 63 0.09 -13.22 -0.50
N GLY A 64 0.53 -14.45 -0.76
CA GLY A 64 1.82 -14.70 -1.42
C GLY A 64 1.92 -14.10 -2.83
N GLN A 65 0.81 -13.99 -3.56
CA GLN A 65 0.77 -13.37 -4.89
C GLN A 65 1.00 -11.85 -4.80
N ASP A 66 0.43 -11.19 -3.78
CA ASP A 66 0.69 -9.76 -3.54
C ASP A 66 2.18 -9.51 -3.31
N LEU A 67 2.81 -10.33 -2.45
CA LEU A 67 4.24 -10.21 -2.18
C LEU A 67 5.08 -10.42 -3.44
N GLN A 68 4.77 -11.44 -4.25
CA GLN A 68 5.46 -11.67 -5.53
C GLN A 68 5.35 -10.49 -6.48
N ARG A 69 4.16 -9.88 -6.57
CA ARG A 69 3.91 -8.68 -7.38
C ARG A 69 4.72 -7.48 -6.88
N LEU A 70 4.71 -7.24 -5.57
CA LEU A 70 5.47 -6.14 -4.95
C LEU A 70 6.99 -6.33 -5.08
N GLN A 71 7.49 -7.57 -5.02
CA GLN A 71 8.91 -7.88 -5.22
C GLN A 71 9.43 -7.51 -6.61
N ALA A 72 8.55 -7.46 -7.63
CA ALA A 72 8.91 -7.04 -8.98
C ALA A 72 9.07 -5.51 -9.11
N LEU A 73 8.67 -4.73 -8.10
CA LEU A 73 8.68 -3.27 -8.12
C LEU A 73 9.92 -2.72 -7.39
N ARG A 74 10.44 -1.59 -7.89
CA ARG A 74 11.50 -0.85 -7.20
C ARG A 74 10.88 0.05 -6.13
N LEU A 75 10.75 -0.47 -4.92
CA LEU A 75 10.24 0.26 -3.77
C LEU A 75 11.30 1.18 -3.16
N GLY A 76 10.90 2.37 -2.70
CA GLY A 76 11.77 3.26 -1.94
C GLY A 76 11.88 2.83 -0.47
N VAL A 77 10.76 2.42 0.12
CA VAL A 77 10.67 1.97 1.52
C VAL A 77 9.64 0.84 1.63
N PHE A 78 9.99 -0.20 2.40
CA PHE A 78 9.05 -1.24 2.82
C PHE A 78 9.27 -1.51 4.32
N VAL A 79 8.33 -1.03 5.15
CA VAL A 79 8.39 -1.16 6.60
C VAL A 79 7.26 -2.05 7.08
N VAL A 80 7.62 -3.08 7.83
CA VAL A 80 6.67 -3.97 8.49
C VAL A 80 6.51 -3.55 9.95
N HIS A 81 5.28 -3.22 10.33
CA HIS A 81 4.90 -2.99 11.71
C HIS A 81 4.57 -4.34 12.35
N VAL A 82 5.42 -4.76 13.27
CA VAL A 82 5.19 -5.94 14.10
C VAL A 82 4.79 -5.48 15.50
N PHE A 83 3.86 -6.19 16.12
CA PHE A 83 3.61 -6.02 17.54
C PHE A 83 4.83 -6.51 18.31
N ASP A 84 5.20 -5.75 19.34
CA ASP A 84 6.15 -6.24 20.33
C ASP A 84 5.50 -7.39 21.11
N ASP A 85 6.22 -8.50 21.26
CA ASP A 85 5.76 -9.65 22.05
C ASP A 85 6.05 -9.46 23.55
N GLY A 86 6.74 -8.38 23.92
CA GLY A 86 7.06 -8.02 25.29
C GLY A 86 8.16 -8.90 25.90
N THR A 87 8.86 -9.71 25.11
CA THR A 87 9.95 -10.58 25.60
C THR A 87 11.15 -9.79 26.11
N TYR A 88 11.28 -8.52 25.69
CA TYR A 88 12.42 -7.65 26.00
C TYR A 88 12.06 -6.39 26.81
N MET A 89 10.87 -6.36 27.41
CA MET A 89 10.45 -5.35 28.41
C MET A 89 10.65 -5.88 29.83
#